data_AF-A0A0F9V9Z5-F1
#
_entry.id   AF-A0A0F9V9Z5-F1
#
_cell.length_a   1.000
_cell.length_b   1.000
_cell.length_c   1.000
_cell.angle_alpha   90.00
_cell.angle_beta   90.00
_cell.angle_gamma   90.00
#
_symmetry.space_group_name_H-M   'P 1'
#
loop_
_entity.id
_entity.type
_entity.pdbx_description
1 polymer ?
#
loop_
_entity_poly.entity_id
_entity_poly.type
_entity_poly.pdbx_seq_one_letter_code
_entity_poly.pdbx_strand_id
1 'polypeptide(L)' 'MSQAKTPKRLEIADELRACPECDYTNGFHVSFVRRESGGVRIVLICPSCSARFDVDWAMAGS' A
#
# COMPACT_ATOMS: atom_id res chain seq x y z
N MET A 1 -12.26 -11.85 13.83
CA MET A 1 -11.73 -10.52 13.45
C MET A 1 -10.27 -10.72 13.07
N SER A 2 -9.97 -10.79 11.77
CA SER A 2 -8.62 -11.12 11.30
C SER A 2 -7.67 -9.98 11.65
N GLN A 3 -6.58 -10.28 12.36
CA GLN A 3 -5.55 -9.30 12.67
C GLN A 3 -5.06 -8.66 11.37
N ALA A 4 -5.25 -7.35 11.22
CA ALA A 4 -4.73 -6.62 10.08
C ALA A 4 -3.20 -6.64 10.16
N LYS A 5 -2.57 -7.48 9.33
CA LYS A 5 -1.11 -7.54 9.21
C LYS A 5 -0.59 -6.15 8.85
N THR A 6 0.32 -5.62 9.66
CA THR A 6 0.97 -4.32 9.43
C THR A 6 1.58 -4.28 8.02
N PRO A 7 1.23 -3.28 7.18
CA PRO A 7 1.83 -3.15 5.85
C PRO A 7 3.34 -2.91 5.92
N LYS A 8 4.10 -3.49 5.00
CA LYS A 8 5.54 -3.28 4.87
C LYS A 8 5.82 -1.93 4.20
N ARG A 9 6.78 -1.15 4.70
CA ARG A 9 7.17 0.10 4.03
C ARG A 9 7.86 -0.19 2.69
N LEU A 10 7.53 0.57 1.66
CA LEU A 10 8.11 0.45 0.33
C LEU A 10 8.34 1.84 -0.28
N GLU A 11 9.57 2.10 -0.71
CA GLU A 11 9.95 3.35 -1.39
C GLU A 11 9.70 3.21 -2.90
N ILE A 12 9.20 4.28 -3.55
CA ILE A 12 8.95 4.32 -4.99
C ILE A 12 10.03 5.21 -5.63
N ALA A 13 10.88 4.63 -6.47
CA ALA A 13 11.90 5.38 -7.20
C ALA A 13 11.32 6.01 -8.47
N ASP A 14 10.78 5.19 -9.38
CA ASP A 14 10.18 5.64 -10.65
C ASP A 14 8.73 5.12 -10.78
N GLU A 15 8.56 3.81 -10.91
CA GLU A 15 7.27 3.13 -11.03
C GLU A 15 7.23 1.91 -10.12
N LEU A 16 6.15 1.75 -9.37
CA LEU A 16 5.87 0.55 -8.59
C LEU A 16 4.66 -0.19 -9.18
N ARG A 17 4.93 -1.17 -10.03
CA ARG A 17 3.91 -2.07 -10.62
C ARG A 17 4.12 -3.55 -10.34
N ALA A 18 5.33 -3.93 -9.92
CA ALA A 18 5.68 -5.31 -9.61
C ALA A 18 5.65 -5.58 -8.09
N CYS A 19 5.04 -6.68 -7.68
CA CYS A 19 5.04 -7.12 -6.29
C CYS A 19 6.42 -7.65 -5.90
N PRO A 20 7.12 -7.06 -4.89
CA PRO A 20 8.44 -7.52 -4.48
C PRO A 20 8.44 -8.88 -3.78
N GLU A 21 7.26 -9.46 -3.50
CA GLU A 21 7.14 -10.76 -2.81
C GLU A 21 6.81 -11.92 -3.77
N CYS A 22 6.24 -11.63 -4.94
CA CYS A 22 5.72 -12.68 -5.83
C CYS A 22 5.77 -12.34 -7.33
N ASP A 23 6.45 -11.25 -7.69
CA ASP A 23 6.70 -10.82 -9.07
C ASP A 23 5.45 -10.54 -9.93
N TYR A 24 4.27 -10.40 -9.34
CA TYR A 24 3.06 -9.98 -10.06
C TYR A 24 3.22 -8.56 -10.59
N THR A 25 3.06 -8.34 -11.91
CA THR A 25 3.49 -7.10 -12.60
C THR A 25 2.37 -6.15 -13.04
N ASN A 26 1.10 -6.46 -12.76
CA ASN A 26 -0.05 -5.70 -13.27
C ASN A 26 -0.59 -4.69 -12.24
N GLY A 27 0.25 -4.21 -11.33
CA GLY A 27 -0.10 -3.20 -10.34
C GLY A 27 -0.78 -3.77 -9.08
N PHE A 28 -1.41 -2.88 -8.32
CA PHE A 28 -1.91 -3.16 -6.97
C PHE A 28 -3.36 -2.71 -6.79
N HIS A 29 -4.10 -3.40 -5.92
CA HIS A 29 -5.31 -2.84 -5.34
C HIS A 29 -4.95 -1.78 -4.30
N VAL A 30 -5.80 -0.76 -4.16
CA VAL A 30 -5.55 0.38 -3.26
C VAL A 30 -6.57 0.39 -2.14
N SER A 31 -6.09 0.55 -0.91
CA SER A 31 -6.91 0.77 0.28
C SER A 31 -6.56 2.11 0.93
N PHE A 32 -7.59 2.85 1.32
CA PHE A 32 -7.48 4.15 1.98
C PHE A 32 -7.73 3.99 3.48
N VAL A 33 -6.75 4.38 4.31
CA VAL A 33 -6.81 4.25 5.76
C VAL A 33 -6.72 5.64 6.39
N ARG A 34 -7.72 6.05 7.17
CA ARG A 34 -7.70 7.34 7.87
C ARG A 34 -6.59 7.35 8.92
N ARG A 35 -5.75 8.39 8.95
CA ARG A 35 -4.75 8.61 10.01
C ARG A 35 -5.41 9.34 11.18
N GLU A 36 -4.98 9.03 12.41
CA GLU A 36 -5.48 9.71 13.62
C GLU A 36 -5.12 11.21 13.63
N SER A 37 -3.94 11.56 13.11
CA SER A 37 -3.46 12.93 12.95
C SER A 37 -4.17 13.73 11.85
N GLY A 38 -5.21 13.18 11.23
CA GLY A 38 -5.81 13.71 10.00
C GLY A 38 -5.10 13.23 8.73
N GLY A 39 -5.81 13.29 7.61
CA GLY A 39 -5.36 12.79 6.32
C GLY A 39 -5.64 11.29 6.09
N VAL A 40 -5.20 10.81 4.93
CA VAL A 40 -5.41 9.44 4.47
C VAL A 40 -4.07 8.80 4.11
N ARG A 41 -3.81 7.61 4.64
CA ARG A 41 -2.71 6.71 4.26
C ARG A 41 -3.18 5.81 3.13
N ILE A 42 -2.35 5.68 2.10
CA ILE A 42 -2.55 4.75 1.01
C ILE A 42 -1.81 3.43 1.32
N VAL A 43 -2.52 2.31 1.22
CA VAL A 43 -1.95 0.97 1.35
C VAL A 43 -2.16 0.22 0.03
N LEU A 44 -1.08 -0.27 -0.56
CA LEU A 44 -1.10 -1.12 -1.75
C LEU A 44 -1.27 -2.58 -1.33
N ILE A 45 -2.07 -3.34 -2.09
CA ILE A 45 -2.36 -4.74 -1.82
C ILE A 45 -2.09 -5.53 -3.11
N CYS A 46 -1.18 -6.50 -3.04
CA CYS A 46 -0.90 -7.38 -4.18
C CYS A 46 -2.13 -8.26 -4.46
N PRO A 47 -2.70 -8.23 -5.69
CA PRO A 47 -3.85 -9.08 -6.05
C PRO A 47 -3.52 -10.58 -6.03
N SER A 48 -2.25 -10.94 -6.23
CA SER A 48 -1.82 -12.34 -6.29
C SER A 48 -1.55 -12.94 -4.91
N CYS A 49 -0.72 -12.29 -4.08
CA CYS A 49 -0.30 -12.86 -2.79
C CYS A 49 -0.91 -12.17 -1.56
N SER A 50 -1.76 -11.15 -1.75
CA SER A 50 -2.36 -10.35 -0.67
C SER A 50 -1.35 -9.61 0.23
N ALA A 51 -0.07 -9.52 -0.17
CA ALA A 51 0.92 -8.71 0.53
C ALA A 51 0.49 -7.24 0.56
N ARG A 52 0.74 -6.58 1.69
CA ARG A 52 0.32 -5.20 1.95
C ARG A 52 1.55 -4.32 2.08
N PHE A 53 1.56 -3.21 1.34
CA PHE A 53 2.66 -2.25 1.34
C PHE A 53 2.15 -0.86 1.69
N ASP A 54 2.92 -0.15 2.50
CA ASP A 54 2.75 1.26 2.78
C ASP A 54 3.80 2.05 2.02
N VAL A 55 3.34 3.01 1.23
CA VAL A 55 4.21 3.86 0.41
C VAL A 55 4.40 5.25 1.05
N ASP A 56 4.00 5.40 2.31
CA ASP A 56 4.01 6.64 3.11
C ASP A 56 3.46 7.86 2.36
N TRP A 57 2.58 7.62 1.40
CA TRP A 57 1.94 8.68 0.65
C TRP A 57 0.77 9.22 1.46
N ALA A 58 0.90 10.46 1.91
CA ALA A 58 -0.20 11.25 2.42
C ALA A 58 -0.78 12.07 1.27
N MET A 59 -2.07 11.87 0.96
CA MET A 59 -2.80 12.87 0.17
C MET A 59 -3.05 14.07 1.07
N ALA A 60 -2.50 15.23 0.70
CA ALA A 60 -2.88 16.49 1.35
C ALA A 60 -4.36 16.73 1.05
N GLY A 61 -5.19 16.75 2.10
CA GLY A 61 -6.56 17.22 1.95
C GLY A 61 -6.53 18.71 1.59
N SER A 62 -7.25 19.07 0.54
CA SER A 62 -7.55 20.45 0.16
C SER A 62 -8.28 21.19 1.28
#